data_AF-A0A7W4GR37-F1
#
_entry.id   AF-A0A7W4GR37-F1
#
_cell.length_a   1.000
_cell.length_b   1.000
_cell.length_c   1.000
_cell.angle_alpha   90.00
_cell.angle_beta   90.00
_cell.angle_gamma   90.00
#
_symmetry.space_group_name_H-M   'P 1'
#
loop_
_entity.id
_entity.type
_entity.pdbx_description
1 polymer ?
#
loop_
_entity_poly.entity_id
_entity_poly.type
_entity_poly.pdbx_seq_one_letter_code
_entity_poly.pdbx_strand_id
1 'polypeptide(L)'
;MSRTDNRWADEEALWTMGAAEAWRRMHPSCVMVFPKGLMQGGEVRTWLDAGRRWTAARLTDRRMVETEDCVVLAYRVTANGKNGDTEALCSSTWVRQKDDWQMIQHQQTTITG
;
A
#
# COMPACT_ATOMS: atom_id res chain seq x y z
N MET A 1 -4.24 13.12 -16.66
CA MET A 1 -3.51 13.06 -15.38
C MET A 1 -2.13 12.51 -15.66
N SER A 2 -1.10 13.02 -15.01
CA SER A 2 0.26 12.49 -15.21
C SER A 2 0.34 11.05 -14.69
N ARG A 3 1.27 10.23 -15.20
CA ARG A 3 1.51 8.86 -14.71
C ARG A 3 1.72 8.82 -13.18
N THR A 4 2.36 9.85 -12.64
CA THR A 4 2.58 10.13 -11.22
C THR A 4 1.30 10.24 -10.39
N ASP A 5 0.31 11.03 -10.85
CA ASP A 5 -0.89 11.32 -10.06
C ASP A 5 -1.75 10.06 -9.83
N ASN A 6 -1.72 9.14 -10.81
CA ASN A 6 -2.44 7.87 -10.71
C ASN A 6 -1.87 6.95 -9.63
N ARG A 7 -0.55 6.96 -9.38
CA ARG A 7 0.07 6.04 -8.40
C ARG A 7 -0.21 6.46 -6.97
N TRP A 8 -0.18 7.75 -6.66
CA TRP A 8 -0.54 8.25 -5.34
C TRP A 8 -2.03 8.02 -5.03
N ALA A 9 -2.91 8.24 -6.00
CA ALA A 9 -4.33 7.93 -5.84
C ALA A 9 -4.56 6.44 -5.57
N ASP A 10 -3.83 5.57 -6.28
CA ASP A 10 -3.94 4.14 -6.08
C ASP A 10 -3.41 3.68 -4.72
N GLU A 11 -2.28 4.23 -4.28
CA GLU A 11 -1.71 3.97 -2.95
C GLU A 11 -2.64 4.45 -1.84
N GLU A 12 -3.21 5.66 -1.95
CA GLU A 12 -4.16 6.20 -0.98
C GLU A 12 -5.44 5.36 -0.92
N ALA A 13 -5.95 4.93 -2.08
CA ALA A 13 -7.13 4.10 -2.15
C ALA A 13 -6.91 2.72 -1.51
N LEU A 14 -5.69 2.16 -1.52
CA LEU A 14 -5.39 0.86 -0.89
C LEU A 14 -5.67 0.85 0.61
N TRP A 15 -5.59 2.00 1.28
CA TRP A 15 -5.89 2.10 2.71
C TRP A 15 -7.38 1.97 3.01
N THR A 16 -8.26 2.38 2.10
CA THR A 16 -9.70 2.52 2.36
C THR A 16 -10.56 1.57 1.54
N MET A 17 -10.03 0.98 0.47
CA MET A 17 -10.77 0.05 -0.38
C MET A 17 -11.00 -1.33 0.26
N GLY A 18 -11.90 -2.12 -0.33
CA GLY A 18 -12.16 -3.48 0.10
C GLY A 18 -10.98 -4.42 -0.18
N ALA A 19 -10.89 -5.52 0.59
CA ALA A 19 -9.83 -6.51 0.47
C ALA A 19 -9.71 -7.10 -0.95
N ALA A 20 -10.84 -7.34 -1.63
CA ALA A 20 -10.87 -7.87 -2.98
C ALA A 20 -10.32 -6.87 -4.00
N GLU A 21 -10.67 -5.59 -3.88
CA GLU A 21 -10.12 -4.52 -4.71
C GLU A 21 -8.62 -4.33 -4.46
N ALA A 22 -8.20 -4.34 -3.20
CA ALA A 22 -6.79 -4.22 -2.83
C ALA A 22 -5.97 -5.38 -3.41
N TRP A 23 -6.46 -6.60 -3.28
CA TRP A 23 -5.81 -7.79 -3.82
C TRP A 23 -5.65 -7.74 -5.35
N ARG A 24 -6.65 -7.23 -6.09
CA ARG A 24 -6.55 -7.08 -7.56
C ARG A 24 -5.42 -6.15 -8.00
N ARG A 25 -5.01 -5.21 -7.14
CA ARG A 25 -3.92 -4.26 -7.41
C ARG A 25 -2.55 -4.77 -6.98
N MET A 26 -2.49 -5.94 -6.36
CA MET A 26 -1.25 -6.57 -5.93
C MET A 26 -0.88 -7.72 -6.85
N HIS A 27 0.41 -7.90 -7.07
CA HIS A 27 0.90 -9.11 -7.71
C HIS A 27 0.61 -10.32 -6.81
N PRO A 28 0.25 -11.50 -7.34
CA PRO A 28 -0.02 -12.70 -6.52
C PRO A 28 1.14 -13.15 -5.62
N SER A 29 2.37 -12.69 -5.91
CA SER A 29 3.57 -12.92 -5.11
C SER A 29 4.07 -11.66 -4.38
N CYS A 30 3.20 -10.66 -4.17
CA CYS A 30 3.55 -9.42 -3.47
C CYS A 30 4.13 -9.71 -2.08
N VAL A 31 5.26 -9.06 -1.77
CA VAL A 31 5.97 -9.20 -0.49
C VAL A 31 5.56 -8.05 0.42
N MET A 32 5.09 -8.37 1.62
CA MET A 32 4.79 -7.38 2.63
C MET A 32 5.71 -7.50 3.84
N VAL A 33 6.15 -6.34 4.34
CA VAL A 33 7.00 -6.23 5.54
C VAL A 33 6.28 -5.38 6.58
N PHE A 34 6.02 -5.96 7.75
CA PHE A 34 5.44 -5.28 8.89
C PHE A 34 6.35 -5.44 10.12
N PRO A 35 6.16 -4.65 11.20
CA PRO A 35 6.99 -4.79 12.41
C PRO A 35 6.93 -6.18 13.03
N LYS A 36 5.83 -6.91 12.79
CA LYS A 36 5.56 -8.26 13.31
C LYS A 36 6.06 -9.40 12.42
N GLY A 37 6.61 -9.12 11.23
CA GLY A 37 7.11 -10.15 10.32
C GLY A 37 6.84 -9.89 8.84
N LEU A 38 7.17 -10.90 8.03
CA LEU A 38 7.05 -10.92 6.58
C LEU A 38 5.78 -11.69 6.17
N MET A 39 5.14 -11.29 5.07
CA MET A 39 4.03 -12.03 4.47
C MET A 39 4.16 -12.07 2.94
N GLN A 40 3.74 -13.17 2.32
CA GLN A 40 3.70 -13.27 0.86
C GLN A 40 2.49 -14.08 0.36
N GLY A 41 1.97 -13.72 -0.80
CA GLY A 41 0.95 -14.50 -1.52
C GLY A 41 -0.32 -14.76 -0.70
N GLY A 42 -0.61 -16.02 -0.38
CA GLY A 42 -1.83 -16.40 0.35
C GLY A 42 -1.95 -15.70 1.71
N GLU A 43 -0.83 -15.48 2.40
CA GLU A 43 -0.78 -14.80 3.71
C GLU A 43 -1.25 -13.34 3.59
N VAL A 44 -0.86 -12.66 2.51
CA VAL A 44 -1.28 -11.29 2.22
C VAL A 44 -2.79 -11.23 1.99
N ARG A 45 -3.35 -12.18 1.24
CA ARG A 45 -4.80 -12.26 1.02
C ARG A 45 -5.55 -12.46 2.33
N THR A 46 -5.14 -13.43 3.15
CA THR A 46 -5.74 -13.66 4.46
C THR A 46 -5.62 -12.44 5.37
N TRP A 47 -4.48 -11.74 5.33
CA TRP A 47 -4.28 -10.50 6.09
C TRP A 47 -5.19 -9.37 5.64
N LEU A 48 -5.40 -9.19 4.33
CA LEU A 48 -6.34 -8.19 3.79
C LEU A 48 -7.78 -8.49 4.23
N ASP A 49 -8.19 -9.76 4.19
CA ASP A 49 -9.53 -10.19 4.60
C ASP A 49 -9.76 -9.99 6.11
N ALA A 50 -8.72 -10.20 6.93
CA ALA A 50 -8.75 -10.00 8.39
C ALA A 50 -8.47 -8.54 8.82
N GLY A 51 -8.00 -7.71 7.90
CA GLY A 51 -7.42 -6.40 8.18
C GLY A 51 -8.42 -5.35 8.68
N ARG A 52 -7.88 -4.31 9.30
CA ARG A 52 -8.66 -3.13 9.72
C ARG A 52 -9.10 -2.36 8.48
N ARG A 53 -10.41 -2.09 8.37
CA ARG A 53 -10.95 -1.17 7.37
C ARG A 53 -10.76 0.26 7.85
N TRP A 54 -9.75 0.96 7.34
CA TRP A 54 -9.61 2.39 7.55
C TRP A 54 -10.75 3.11 6.81
N THR A 55 -11.35 4.10 7.45
CA THR A 55 -12.39 4.92 6.82
C THR A 55 -11.80 6.12 6.10
N ALA A 56 -10.61 6.54 6.51
CA ALA A 56 -9.85 7.61 5.89
C ALA A 56 -8.35 7.37 6.09
N ALA A 57 -7.54 7.81 5.14
CA ALA A 57 -6.09 7.86 5.25
C ALA A 57 -5.59 9.15 4.62
N ARG A 58 -4.59 9.77 5.24
CA ARG A 58 -3.92 10.96 4.71
C ARG A 58 -2.44 10.67 4.55
N LEU A 59 -1.96 10.75 3.30
CA LEU A 59 -0.56 10.51 2.96
C LEU A 59 0.19 11.84 2.92
N THR A 60 1.24 11.98 3.72
CA THR A 60 2.13 13.15 3.83
C THR A 60 3.60 12.73 3.65
N ASP A 61 4.54 13.69 3.60
CA ASP A 61 5.97 13.44 3.36
C ASP A 61 6.22 12.50 2.15
N ARG A 62 5.51 12.78 1.06
CA ARG A 62 5.46 11.95 -0.15
C ARG A 62 6.78 12.08 -0.92
N ARG A 63 7.47 10.95 -1.12
CA ARG A 63 8.64 10.79 -1.99
C ARG A 63 8.32 9.76 -3.06
N MET A 64 8.78 10.01 -4.29
CA MET A 64 8.56 9.10 -5.41
C MET A 64 9.81 9.01 -6.29
N VAL A 65 10.08 7.81 -6.78
CA VAL A 65 10.94 7.57 -7.94
C VAL A 65 10.11 6.81 -8.98
N GLU A 66 10.09 7.28 -10.22
CA GLU A 66 9.46 6.59 -11.36
C GLU A 66 10.53 6.30 -12.42
N THR A 67 10.51 5.07 -12.92
CA THR A 67 11.20 4.64 -14.14
C THR A 67 10.16 4.23 -15.19
N GLU A 68 10.58 3.64 -16.31
CA GLU A 68 9.67 3.21 -17.37
C GLU A 68 8.59 2.24 -16.87
N ASP A 69 9.00 1.25 -16.07
CA ASP A 69 8.14 0.14 -15.64
C ASP A 69 8.12 -0.07 -14.12
N CYS A 70 8.70 0.85 -13.34
CA CYS A 70 8.74 0.76 -11.89
C CYS A 70 8.44 2.11 -11.23
N VAL A 71 7.65 2.09 -10.15
CA VAL A 71 7.43 3.23 -9.29
C VAL A 71 7.67 2.83 -7.85
N VAL A 72 8.54 3.56 -7.17
CA VAL A 72 8.75 3.44 -5.73
C VAL A 72 8.13 4.64 -5.05
N LEU A 73 7.25 4.38 -4.09
CA LEU A 73 6.64 5.37 -3.22
C LEU A 73 7.23 5.22 -1.82
N ALA A 74 7.45 6.34 -1.13
CA ALA A 74 7.68 6.38 0.30
C ALA A 74 6.90 7.54 0.90
N TYR A 75 6.22 7.31 2.03
CA TYR A 75 5.32 8.30 2.59
C TYR A 75 5.08 8.05 4.08
N ARG A 76 4.61 9.09 4.76
CA ARG A 76 3.96 8.97 6.07
C ARG A 76 2.45 8.85 5.85
N VAL A 77 1.80 8.05 6.66
CA VAL A 77 0.34 7.94 6.69
C VAL A 77 -0.19 8.16 8.09
N THR A 78 -1.28 8.93 8.18
CA THR A 78 -2.19 8.93 9.32
C THR A 78 -3.50 8.33 8.82
N ALA A 79 -3.91 7.19 9.36
CA ALA A 79 -5.15 6.52 8.96
C ALA A 79 -6.07 6.33 10.16
N ASN A 80 -7.36 6.55 9.94
CA ASN A 80 -8.38 6.56 10.98
C ASN A 80 -9.40 5.45 10.70
N GLY A 81 -9.79 4.71 11.73
CA GLY A 81 -10.68 3.57 11.60
C GLY A 81 -11.43 3.27 12.89
N LYS A 82 -12.37 2.32 12.83
CA LYS A 82 -13.25 1.99 13.97
C LYS A 82 -12.51 1.63 15.26
N ASN A 83 -11.27 1.17 15.15
CA ASN A 83 -10.48 0.66 16.26
C ASN A 83 -9.34 1.63 16.64
N GLY A 84 -9.49 2.92 16.34
CA GLY A 84 -8.51 3.97 16.61
C GLY A 84 -7.60 4.28 15.42
N ASP A 85 -6.85 5.37 15.55
CA ASP A 85 -5.97 5.89 14.50
C ASP A 85 -4.62 5.16 14.49
N THR A 86 -3.94 5.17 13.35
CA THR A 86 -2.56 4.69 13.21
C THR A 86 -1.71 5.72 12.49
N GLU A 87 -0.44 5.78 12.90
CA GLU A 87 0.60 6.44 12.12
C GLU A 87 1.67 5.45 11.70
N ALA A 88 2.14 5.59 10.47
CA ALA A 88 3.21 4.75 9.94
C ALA A 88 4.07 5.48 8.91
N LEU A 89 5.32 5.05 8.78
CA LEU A 89 6.14 5.25 7.59
C LEU A 89 5.96 4.05 6.68
N CYS A 90 5.73 4.29 5.40
CA CYS A 90 5.43 3.26 4.43
C CYS A 90 6.32 3.41 3.21
N SER A 91 6.61 2.29 2.55
CA SER A 91 7.15 2.27 1.21
C SER A 91 6.50 1.18 0.38
N SER A 92 6.18 1.49 -0.87
CA SER A 92 5.64 0.53 -1.81
C SER A 92 6.36 0.57 -3.14
N THR A 93 6.44 -0.59 -3.78
CA THR A 93 6.99 -0.74 -5.12
C THR A 93 5.91 -1.27 -6.04
N TRP A 94 5.67 -0.54 -7.11
CA TRP A 94 4.75 -0.86 -8.18
C TRP A 94 5.52 -1.15 -9.45
N VAL A 95 5.11 -2.18 -10.19
CA VAL A 95 5.67 -2.46 -11.52
C VAL A 95 4.57 -2.53 -12.55
N ARG A 96 4.91 -2.14 -13.77
CA ARG A 96 4.03 -2.29 -14.92
C ARG A 96 4.06 -3.75 -15.35
N GLN A 97 2.89 -4.36 -15.43
CA GLN A 97 2.66 -5.70 -15.95
C GLN A 97 1.70 -5.59 -17.12
N LYS A 98 2.23 -5.67 -18.35
CA LYS A 98 1.47 -5.42 -19.58
C LYS A 98 0.85 -4.01 -19.55
N ASP A 99 -0.48 -3.92 -19.55
CA ASP A 99 -1.24 -2.67 -19.60
C ASP A 99 -1.67 -2.15 -18.22
N ASP A 100 -1.33 -2.85 -17.13
CA ASP A 100 -1.72 -2.47 -15.76
C ASP A 100 -0.53 -2.38 -14.81
N TRP A 101 -0.72 -1.73 -13.67
CA TRP A 101 0.26 -1.60 -12.60
C TRP A 101 -0.11 -2.47 -11.43
N GLN A 102 0.86 -3.22 -10.93
CA GLN A 102 0.69 -4.07 -9.76
C GLN A 102 1.72 -3.74 -8.70
N MET A 103 1.27 -3.65 -7.45
CA MET A 103 2.15 -3.57 -6.29
C MET A 103 2.83 -4.92 -6.09
N ILE A 104 4.16 -4.93 -6.06
CA ILE A 104 4.96 -6.14 -5.82
C ILE A 104 5.59 -6.16 -4.44
N GLN A 105 5.67 -5.01 -3.77
CA GLN A 105 6.20 -4.91 -2.43
C GLN A 105 5.52 -3.78 -1.66
N HIS A 106 5.27 -4.01 -0.38
CA HIS A 106 4.85 -2.98 0.57
C HIS A 106 5.56 -3.16 1.92
N GLN A 107 5.93 -2.08 2.57
CA GLN A 107 6.45 -2.05 3.92
C GLN A 107 5.66 -1.02 4.71
N GLN A 108 5.33 -1.36 5.94
CA GLN A 108 4.80 -0.43 6.92
C GLN A 108 5.62 -0.52 8.22
N THR A 109 6.08 0.61 8.73
CA THR A 109 6.71 0.74 10.04
C THR A 109 5.84 1.66 10.89
N THR A 110 5.20 1.10 11.92
CA THR A 110 4.40 1.89 12.87
C THR A 110 5.27 2.92 13.56
N ILE A 111 4.81 4.16 13.59
CA ILE A 111 5.47 5.23 14.33
C ILE A 111 4.86 5.18 15.73
N THR A 112 5.56 4.54 16.65
CA THR A 112 5.20 4.61 18.07
C THR A 112 5.51 6.03 18.53
N GLY A 113 4.49 6.74 19.02
CA GLY A 113 4.70 7.92 19.86
C GLY A 113 5.28 7.53 21.20
#